data_AF-A0A373BTL8-F1
#
_entry.id   AF-A0A373BTL8-F1
#
_cell.length_a   1.000
_cell.length_b   1.000
_cell.length_c   1.000
_cell.angle_alpha   90.00
_cell.angle_beta   90.00
_cell.angle_gamma   90.00
#
_symmetry.space_group_name_H-M   'P 1'
#
loop_
_entity.id
_entity.type
_entity.pdbx_description
1 polymer ?
#
loop_
_entity_poly.entity_id
_entity_poly.type
_entity_poly.pdbx_seq_one_letter_code
_entity_poly.pdbx_strand_id
1 'polypeptide(L)'
;MKFGNHNQWKERMGGPHPFFIPKQNIQLKHKTLGGLFMKQMKEKRGFTLSELLVVVAIIAILVAISIPIFTAQRTKAVRAANQANIRAAKAAAASELYGGKAEKLTGTEENQYMYLVYNVKEGIITDTYTNVHWNDINAKAKEEYNKAINNQVCDNIYVFLDLNNEKNAGENIIQTAPYYDEDGNVGKIQGQNPFGPRK
;
A
#
# COMPACT_ATOMS: atom_id res chain seq x y z
N MET A 1 62.44 101.65 -11.56
CA MET A 1 63.36 101.42 -10.43
C MET A 1 63.81 99.96 -10.46
N LYS A 2 65.14 99.75 -10.35
CA LYS A 2 65.90 98.49 -10.16
C LYS A 2 66.00 97.52 -11.36
N PHE A 3 67.13 97.52 -12.06
CA PHE A 3 68.38 96.73 -11.82
C PHE A 3 68.15 95.24 -12.10
N GLY A 4 68.72 94.69 -13.18
CA GLY A 4 70.06 94.11 -13.17
C GLY A 4 69.92 92.58 -13.28
N ASN A 5 69.89 92.06 -14.51
CA ASN A 5 70.95 91.25 -15.11
C ASN A 5 71.25 89.94 -14.35
N HIS A 6 70.91 88.81 -14.98
CA HIS A 6 71.59 87.54 -14.76
C HIS A 6 71.49 86.67 -16.01
N ASN A 7 72.04 87.16 -17.13
CA ASN A 7 72.48 86.29 -18.23
C ASN A 7 73.76 85.56 -17.79
N GLN A 8 73.72 84.45 -17.04
CA GLN A 8 74.94 83.64 -16.82
C GLN A 8 74.77 82.12 -16.64
N TRP A 9 73.65 81.50 -17.04
CA TRP A 9 73.52 80.02 -16.92
C TRP A 9 73.16 79.28 -18.22
N LYS A 10 73.21 79.94 -19.38
CA LYS A 10 72.73 79.35 -20.65
C LYS A 10 73.74 78.52 -21.48
N GLU A 11 75.01 78.33 -21.09
CA GLU A 11 75.98 77.71 -22.01
C GLU A 11 77.02 76.76 -21.41
N ARG A 12 76.74 76.04 -20.31
CA ARG A 12 77.66 74.99 -19.86
C ARG A 12 76.97 73.69 -19.47
N MET A 13 76.89 72.84 -20.50
CA MET A 13 77.26 71.41 -20.46
C MET A 13 76.09 70.41 -20.52
N GLY A 14 76.05 69.68 -21.64
CA GLY A 14 75.30 68.44 -21.82
C GLY A 14 74.08 68.58 -22.73
N GLY A 15 74.29 68.70 -24.04
CA GLY A 15 73.21 68.43 -24.99
C GLY A 15 72.67 67.01 -24.73
N PRO A 16 71.34 66.80 -24.70
CA PRO A 16 70.77 65.49 -24.46
C PRO A 16 71.16 64.57 -25.62
N HIS A 17 72.09 63.69 -25.31
CA HIS A 17 72.48 62.54 -26.11
C HIS A 17 71.22 61.72 -26.35
N PRO A 18 70.93 61.30 -27.59
CA PRO A 18 69.74 60.51 -27.88
C PRO A 18 69.85 59.21 -27.06
N PHE A 19 69.03 59.14 -26.02
CA PHE A 19 68.91 57.98 -25.18
C PHE A 19 68.35 56.85 -26.05
N PHE A 20 69.20 55.87 -26.34
CA PHE A 20 68.84 54.67 -27.09
C PHE A 20 67.89 53.84 -26.22
N ILE A 21 66.59 54.02 -26.40
CA ILE A 21 65.60 53.13 -25.82
C ILE A 21 65.53 51.90 -26.74
N PRO A 22 65.99 50.72 -26.32
CA PRO A 22 65.78 49.52 -27.10
C PRO A 22 64.28 49.35 -27.30
N LYS A 23 63.84 49.14 -28.55
CA LYS A 23 62.52 48.57 -28.82
C LYS A 23 62.52 47.16 -28.23
N GLN A 24 62.30 47.05 -26.93
CA GLN A 24 61.96 45.77 -26.33
C GLN A 24 60.63 45.40 -26.97
N ASN A 25 60.69 44.31 -27.73
CA ASN A 25 59.57 43.68 -28.37
C ASN A 25 58.68 43.18 -27.23
N ILE A 26 57.81 44.04 -26.71
CA ILE A 26 56.80 43.67 -25.74
C ILE A 26 55.79 42.85 -26.51
N GLN A 27 56.14 41.57 -26.66
CA GLN A 27 55.20 40.49 -26.77
C GLN A 27 54.26 40.66 -25.58
N LEU A 28 53.11 41.32 -25.80
CA LEU A 28 51.97 41.17 -24.93
C LEU A 28 51.62 39.69 -25.02
N LYS A 29 52.25 38.91 -24.13
CA LYS A 29 51.83 37.55 -23.83
C LYS A 29 50.38 37.75 -23.40
N HIS A 30 49.44 37.47 -24.28
CA HIS A 30 48.10 37.10 -23.89
C HIS A 30 48.32 35.95 -22.89
N LYS A 31 48.36 36.29 -21.61
CA LYS A 31 48.22 35.31 -20.55
C LYS A 31 46.75 34.94 -20.66
N THR A 32 46.48 34.02 -21.58
CA THR A 32 45.20 33.35 -21.69
C THR A 32 44.83 32.99 -20.26
N LEU A 33 43.70 33.52 -19.80
CA LEU A 33 42.98 33.07 -18.61
C LEU A 33 42.44 31.64 -18.83
N GLY A 34 43.23 30.78 -19.48
CA GLY A 34 42.98 29.35 -19.67
C GLY A 34 43.65 28.50 -18.58
N GLY A 35 44.11 29.13 -17.50
CA GLY A 35 44.83 28.46 -16.41
C GLY A 35 44.03 28.32 -15.10
N LEU A 36 42.81 28.85 -15.01
CA LEU A 36 41.98 28.74 -13.78
C LEU A 36 40.62 28.09 -14.03
N PHE A 37 40.50 27.24 -15.04
CA PHE A 37 39.59 26.10 -14.93
C PHE A 37 40.45 24.95 -14.44
N MET A 38 40.67 24.92 -13.13
CA MET A 38 41.12 23.72 -12.44
C MET A 38 40.24 22.60 -12.97
N LYS A 39 40.80 21.75 -13.83
CA LYS A 39 40.15 20.58 -14.40
C LYS A 39 39.92 19.65 -13.22
N GLN A 40 38.86 19.91 -12.45
CA GLN A 40 38.24 18.90 -11.61
C GLN A 40 37.84 17.81 -12.59
N MET A 41 38.75 16.85 -12.78
CA MET A 41 38.37 15.55 -13.27
C MET A 41 37.40 15.04 -12.21
N LYS A 42 36.10 15.31 -12.44
CA LYS A 42 35.04 14.64 -11.71
C LYS A 42 35.34 13.17 -11.91
N GLU A 43 35.88 12.52 -10.87
CA GLU A 43 35.95 11.07 -10.82
C GLU A 43 34.51 10.61 -11.01
N LYS A 44 34.15 10.22 -12.24
CA LYS A 44 32.94 9.48 -12.49
C LYS A 44 33.20 8.10 -11.91
N ARG A 45 33.03 7.96 -10.59
CA ARG A 45 32.86 6.68 -9.93
C ARG A 45 31.54 6.11 -10.43
N GLY A 46 31.60 5.46 -11.60
CA GLY A 46 30.49 4.71 -12.14
C GLY A 46 30.27 3.44 -11.34
N PHE A 47 29.04 2.98 -11.30
CA PHE A 47 28.67 1.72 -10.68
C PHE A 47 29.43 0.59 -11.37
N THR A 48 30.22 -0.18 -10.63
CA THR A 48 30.94 -1.33 -11.17
C THR A 48 29.99 -2.51 -11.36
N LEU A 49 30.23 -3.36 -12.36
CA LEU A 49 29.43 -4.59 -12.56
C LEU A 49 29.49 -5.51 -11.32
N SER A 50 30.63 -5.53 -10.62
CA SER A 50 30.80 -6.28 -9.37
C SER A 50 29.93 -5.75 -8.23
N GLU A 51 29.77 -4.42 -8.12
CA GLU A 51 28.87 -3.81 -7.14
C GLU A 51 27.41 -4.16 -7.42
N LEU A 52 27.00 -4.23 -8.69
CA LEU A 52 25.65 -4.70 -9.04
C LEU A 52 25.46 -6.18 -8.70
N LEU A 53 26.44 -7.01 -9.04
CA LEU A 53 26.35 -8.46 -8.89
C LEU A 53 26.16 -8.88 -7.43
N VAL A 54 26.94 -8.29 -6.50
CA VAL A 54 26.79 -8.61 -5.08
C VAL A 54 25.43 -8.18 -4.54
N VAL A 55 24.89 -7.04 -5.00
CA VAL A 55 23.57 -6.55 -4.58
C VAL A 55 22.46 -7.48 -5.05
N VAL A 56 22.46 -7.88 -6.32
CA VAL A 56 21.46 -8.80 -6.86
C VAL A 56 21.56 -10.17 -6.18
N ALA A 57 22.77 -10.65 -5.87
CA ALA A 57 22.97 -11.89 -5.14
C ALA A 57 22.35 -11.85 -3.74
N ILE A 58 22.53 -10.76 -2.98
CA ILE A 58 21.94 -10.60 -1.66
C ILE A 58 20.41 -10.50 -1.75
N ILE A 59 19.87 -9.72 -2.70
CA ILE A 59 18.42 -9.59 -2.92
C ILE A 59 17.80 -10.95 -3.25
N ALA A 60 18.46 -11.78 -4.07
CA ALA A 60 17.97 -13.12 -4.41
C ALA A 60 17.79 -14.01 -3.17
N ILE A 61 18.75 -13.98 -2.24
CA ILE A 61 18.68 -14.74 -0.97
C ILE A 61 17.52 -14.23 -0.11
N LEU A 62 17.37 -12.91 0.02
CA LEU A 62 16.29 -12.30 0.80
C LEU A 62 14.91 -12.67 0.23
N VAL A 63 14.74 -12.59 -1.09
CA VAL A 63 13.48 -12.91 -1.77
C VAL A 63 13.13 -14.39 -1.63
N ALA A 64 14.12 -15.28 -1.74
CA ALA A 64 13.92 -16.73 -1.59
C ALA A 64 13.29 -17.11 -0.24
N ILE A 65 13.70 -16.45 0.86
CA ILE A 65 13.14 -16.68 2.20
C ILE A 65 11.84 -15.89 2.40
N SER A 66 11.76 -14.67 1.85
CA SER A 66 10.65 -13.76 2.09
C SER A 66 9.34 -14.23 1.45
N ILE A 67 9.36 -14.77 0.23
CA ILE A 67 8.15 -15.20 -0.48
C ILE A 67 7.33 -16.26 0.30
N PRO A 68 7.90 -17.39 0.75
CA PRO A 68 7.12 -18.41 1.46
C PRO A 68 6.59 -17.89 2.81
N ILE A 69 7.39 -17.12 3.54
CA ILE A 69 6.99 -16.53 4.83
C ILE A 69 5.83 -15.55 4.61
N PHE A 70 5.98 -14.62 3.66
CA PHE A 70 4.96 -13.63 3.35
C PHE A 70 3.65 -14.29 2.91
N THR A 71 3.72 -15.32 2.07
CA THR A 71 2.54 -16.05 1.59
C THR A 71 1.82 -16.75 2.74
N ALA A 72 2.55 -17.41 3.65
CA ALA A 72 1.97 -18.04 4.83
C ALA A 72 1.32 -17.02 5.79
N GLN A 73 1.98 -15.89 6.03
CA GLN A 73 1.45 -14.83 6.89
C GLN A 73 0.22 -14.16 6.27
N ARG A 74 0.23 -13.91 4.96
CA ARG A 74 -0.93 -13.37 4.23
C ARG A 74 -2.13 -14.28 4.39
N THR A 75 -1.97 -15.60 4.21
CA THR A 75 -3.06 -16.56 4.38
C THR A 75 -3.64 -16.55 5.80
N LYS A 76 -2.77 -16.49 6.83
CA LYS A 76 -3.22 -16.37 8.23
C LYS A 76 -3.98 -15.06 8.48
N ALA A 77 -3.47 -13.94 7.95
CA ALA A 77 -4.11 -12.64 8.09
C ALA A 77 -5.50 -12.60 7.44
N VAL A 78 -5.64 -13.19 6.24
CA VAL A 78 -6.94 -13.29 5.55
C VAL A 78 -7.95 -14.12 6.36
N ARG A 79 -7.53 -15.27 6.88
CA ARG A 79 -8.41 -16.11 7.73
C ARG A 79 -8.86 -15.36 8.99
N ALA A 80 -7.92 -14.70 9.67
CA ALA A 80 -8.22 -13.90 10.84
C ALA A 80 -9.20 -12.75 10.53
N ALA A 81 -9.02 -12.08 9.39
CA ALA A 81 -9.92 -11.03 8.93
C ALA A 81 -11.34 -11.57 8.68
N ASN A 82 -11.48 -12.67 7.92
CA ASN A 82 -12.78 -13.28 7.66
C ASN A 82 -13.47 -13.75 8.95
N GLN A 83 -12.74 -14.34 9.89
CA GLN A 83 -13.28 -14.73 11.20
C GLN A 83 -13.73 -13.51 12.02
N ALA A 84 -13.00 -12.39 11.98
CA ALA A 84 -13.43 -11.15 12.61
C ALA A 84 -14.71 -10.59 11.96
N ASN A 85 -14.77 -10.59 10.63
CA ASN A 85 -15.93 -10.15 9.86
C ASN A 85 -17.16 -11.01 10.15
N ILE A 86 -17.01 -12.33 10.28
CA ILE A 86 -18.09 -13.24 10.67
C ILE A 86 -18.60 -12.91 12.08
N ARG A 87 -17.71 -12.63 13.04
CA ARG A 87 -18.13 -12.22 14.39
C ARG A 87 -18.91 -10.91 14.37
N ALA A 88 -18.47 -9.94 13.58
CA ALA A 88 -19.18 -8.67 13.38
C ALA A 88 -20.57 -8.90 12.74
N ALA A 89 -20.64 -9.71 11.68
CA ALA A 89 -21.90 -10.06 11.02
C ALA A 89 -22.89 -10.76 11.96
N LYS A 90 -22.41 -11.71 12.79
CA LYS A 90 -23.24 -12.37 13.81
C LYS A 90 -23.77 -11.38 14.85
N ALA A 91 -22.95 -10.43 15.30
CA ALA A 91 -23.37 -9.41 16.25
C ALA A 91 -24.42 -8.46 15.63
N ALA A 92 -24.21 -8.04 14.38
CA ALA A 92 -25.18 -7.23 13.65
C ALA A 92 -26.51 -7.99 13.46
N ALA A 93 -26.44 -9.27 13.07
CA ALA A 93 -27.61 -10.12 12.90
C ALA A 93 -28.38 -10.34 14.21
N ALA A 94 -27.68 -10.56 15.33
CA ALA A 94 -28.31 -10.65 16.64
C ALA A 94 -29.01 -9.34 17.03
N SER A 95 -28.41 -8.18 16.72
CA SER A 95 -29.05 -6.89 16.95
C SER A 95 -30.34 -6.72 16.13
N GLU A 96 -30.38 -7.20 14.89
CA GLU A 96 -31.61 -7.14 14.07
C GLU A 96 -32.69 -8.11 14.55
N LEU A 97 -32.28 -9.27 15.10
CA LEU A 97 -33.20 -10.24 15.70
C LEU A 97 -33.94 -9.64 16.90
N TYR A 98 -33.21 -8.98 17.81
CA TYR A 98 -33.81 -8.38 19.02
C TYR A 98 -34.34 -6.96 18.79
N GLY A 99 -33.98 -6.30 17.69
CA GLY A 99 -34.36 -4.93 17.34
C GLY A 99 -35.73 -4.76 16.71
N GLY A 100 -36.58 -5.80 16.69
CA GLY A 100 -37.99 -5.71 16.25
C GLY A 100 -38.25 -5.95 14.76
N LYS A 101 -37.21 -6.14 13.91
CA LYS A 101 -37.43 -6.54 12.51
C LYS A 101 -37.88 -7.99 12.37
N ALA A 102 -37.42 -8.87 13.27
CA ALA A 102 -37.87 -10.27 13.33
C ALA A 102 -39.31 -10.43 13.86
N GLU A 103 -39.78 -9.49 14.69
CA GLU A 103 -41.14 -9.46 15.24
C GLU A 103 -42.21 -9.25 14.16
N LYS A 104 -41.82 -8.71 12.99
CA LYS A 104 -42.73 -8.52 11.84
C LYS A 104 -43.03 -9.82 11.06
N LEU A 105 -42.37 -10.94 11.41
CA LEU A 105 -42.48 -12.24 10.74
C LEU A 105 -43.15 -13.31 11.62
N THR A 106 -43.41 -13.02 12.90
CA THR A 106 -44.01 -13.93 13.89
C THR A 106 -45.54 -14.02 13.81
N GLY A 107 -46.13 -13.86 12.61
CA GLY A 107 -47.58 -13.83 12.42
C GLY A 107 -48.14 -14.56 11.19
N THR A 108 -47.31 -15.28 10.44
CA THR A 108 -47.74 -16.01 9.23
C THR A 108 -47.21 -17.44 9.26
N GLU A 109 -48.05 -18.42 8.95
CA GLU A 109 -47.82 -19.87 9.07
C GLU A 109 -46.76 -20.47 8.10
N GLU A 110 -45.92 -19.65 7.46
CA GLU A 110 -44.90 -20.11 6.53
C GLU A 110 -43.49 -19.81 7.03
N ASN A 111 -42.67 -20.89 7.12
CA ASN A 111 -41.21 -20.91 7.05
C ASN A 111 -40.49 -19.66 7.60
N GLN A 112 -40.36 -19.56 8.92
CA GLN A 112 -39.73 -18.41 9.57
C GLN A 112 -38.20 -18.52 9.50
N TYR A 113 -37.61 -18.24 8.35
CA TYR A 113 -36.17 -18.03 8.24
C TYR A 113 -35.86 -16.71 7.54
N MET A 114 -34.73 -16.12 7.92
CA MET A 114 -34.26 -14.85 7.39
C MET A 114 -32.80 -14.96 6.97
N TYR A 115 -32.46 -14.35 5.85
CA TYR A 115 -31.07 -14.17 5.44
C TYR A 115 -30.70 -12.70 5.55
N LEU A 116 -29.51 -12.44 6.08
CA LEU A 116 -28.92 -11.12 6.16
C LEU A 116 -27.62 -11.10 5.36
N VAL A 117 -27.39 -10.01 4.64
CA VAL A 117 -26.12 -9.78 3.94
C VAL A 117 -25.37 -8.68 4.68
N TYR A 118 -24.27 -9.05 5.31
CA TYR A 118 -23.36 -8.13 5.96
C TYR A 118 -22.26 -7.74 4.98
N ASN A 119 -22.17 -6.46 4.63
CA ASN A 119 -21.11 -5.96 3.77
C ASN A 119 -19.86 -5.69 4.61
N VAL A 120 -18.76 -6.38 4.27
CA VAL A 120 -17.50 -6.30 5.02
C VAL A 120 -16.86 -4.91 4.93
N LYS A 121 -17.00 -4.26 3.79
CA LYS A 121 -16.40 -2.95 3.53
C LYS A 121 -17.15 -1.83 4.26
N GLU A 122 -18.48 -1.88 4.24
CA GLU A 122 -19.32 -0.85 4.86
C GLU A 122 -19.54 -1.10 6.36
N GLY A 123 -19.40 -2.35 6.81
CA GLY A 123 -19.56 -2.71 8.22
C GLY A 123 -21.01 -2.73 8.68
N ILE A 124 -21.97 -2.84 7.75
CA ILE A 124 -23.41 -2.81 8.01
C ILE A 124 -24.12 -3.95 7.25
N ILE A 125 -25.34 -4.25 7.67
CA ILE A 125 -26.25 -5.13 6.93
C ILE A 125 -26.85 -4.32 5.76
N THR A 126 -26.63 -4.77 4.54
CA THR A 126 -27.14 -4.09 3.32
C THR A 126 -28.47 -4.65 2.88
N ASP A 127 -28.64 -5.97 2.97
CA ASP A 127 -29.82 -6.66 2.47
C ASP A 127 -30.38 -7.60 3.53
N THR A 128 -31.70 -7.70 3.55
CA THR A 128 -32.46 -8.62 4.39
C THR A 128 -33.47 -9.33 3.51
N TYR A 129 -33.43 -10.66 3.50
CA TYR A 129 -34.30 -11.48 2.69
C TYR A 129 -35.16 -12.38 3.58
N THR A 130 -36.46 -12.32 3.35
CA THR A 130 -37.48 -13.14 4.01
C THR A 130 -38.25 -13.87 2.91
N ASN A 131 -38.63 -15.13 3.11
CA ASN A 131 -39.42 -15.91 2.15
C ASN A 131 -38.78 -16.03 0.74
N VAL A 132 -37.44 -16.04 0.68
CA VAL A 132 -36.69 -16.28 -0.57
C VAL A 132 -36.41 -17.77 -0.75
N HIS A 133 -36.42 -18.22 -2.00
CA HIS A 133 -36.08 -19.60 -2.32
C HIS A 133 -34.61 -19.87 -1.97
N TRP A 134 -34.35 -20.95 -1.21
CA TRP A 134 -33.04 -21.35 -0.68
C TRP A 134 -31.90 -21.28 -1.71
N ASN A 135 -32.16 -21.63 -2.98
CA ASN A 135 -31.15 -21.64 -4.04
C ASN A 135 -30.54 -20.27 -4.36
N ASP A 136 -31.30 -19.18 -4.27
CA ASP A 136 -30.86 -17.86 -4.74
C ASP A 136 -29.78 -17.27 -3.81
N ILE A 137 -29.99 -17.43 -2.50
CA ILE A 137 -29.02 -16.99 -1.50
C ILE A 137 -27.83 -17.94 -1.43
N ASN A 138 -28.05 -19.24 -1.58
CA ASN A 138 -26.97 -20.22 -1.56
C ASN A 138 -25.97 -20.03 -2.69
N ALA A 139 -26.42 -19.66 -3.88
CA ALA A 139 -25.53 -19.37 -5.00
C ALA A 139 -24.56 -18.23 -4.64
N LYS A 140 -25.09 -17.11 -4.12
CA LYS A 140 -24.28 -15.95 -3.71
C LYS A 140 -23.37 -16.26 -2.52
N ALA A 141 -23.90 -16.98 -1.51
CA ALA A 141 -23.13 -17.41 -0.35
C ALA A 141 -22.00 -18.37 -0.72
N LYS A 142 -22.18 -19.18 -1.77
CA LYS A 142 -21.15 -20.09 -2.29
C LYS A 142 -20.02 -19.34 -2.98
N GLU A 143 -20.27 -18.18 -3.59
CA GLU A 143 -19.21 -17.33 -4.12
C GLU A 143 -18.28 -16.84 -3.01
N GLU A 144 -18.85 -16.41 -1.87
CA GLU A 144 -18.06 -15.97 -0.71
C GLU A 144 -17.32 -17.14 -0.05
N TYR A 145 -17.93 -18.32 -0.01
CA TYR A 145 -17.23 -19.56 0.36
C TYR A 145 -16.03 -19.84 -0.55
N ASN A 146 -16.21 -19.71 -1.86
CA ASN A 146 -15.13 -19.93 -2.83
C ASN A 146 -13.98 -18.93 -2.65
N LYS A 147 -14.27 -17.67 -2.27
CA LYS A 147 -13.22 -16.70 -1.90
C LYS A 147 -12.47 -17.15 -0.64
N ALA A 148 -13.20 -17.62 0.37
CA ALA A 148 -12.60 -18.05 1.64
C ALA A 148 -11.64 -19.24 1.46
N ILE A 149 -12.01 -20.28 0.69
CA ILE A 149 -11.14 -21.44 0.43
C ILE A 149 -9.90 -21.07 -0.39
N ASN A 150 -9.98 -20.02 -1.21
CA ASN A 150 -8.87 -19.51 -2.02
C ASN A 150 -8.01 -18.48 -1.25
N ASN A 151 -8.16 -18.40 0.08
CA ASN A 151 -7.44 -17.45 0.94
C ASN A 151 -7.61 -15.99 0.47
N GLN A 152 -8.84 -15.63 0.11
CA GLN A 152 -9.27 -14.26 -0.17
C GLN A 152 -10.21 -13.75 0.93
N VAL A 153 -10.19 -12.43 1.12
CA VAL A 153 -11.12 -11.77 2.05
C VAL A 153 -12.50 -11.78 1.40
N CYS A 154 -13.53 -12.13 2.17
CA CYS A 154 -14.91 -12.10 1.70
C CYS A 154 -15.39 -10.65 1.59
N ASP A 155 -16.16 -10.34 0.55
CA ASP A 155 -16.75 -9.00 0.38
C ASP A 155 -18.04 -8.88 1.21
N ASN A 156 -18.78 -9.99 1.29
CA ASN A 156 -20.01 -10.10 2.05
C ASN A 156 -19.97 -11.33 2.95
N ILE A 157 -20.61 -11.25 4.12
CA ILE A 157 -20.92 -12.39 4.97
C ILE A 157 -22.42 -12.60 4.93
N TYR A 158 -22.84 -13.76 4.44
CA TYR A 158 -24.24 -14.14 4.47
C TYR A 158 -24.53 -14.78 5.82
N VAL A 159 -25.59 -14.35 6.48
CA VAL A 159 -26.05 -14.89 7.76
C VAL A 159 -27.42 -15.52 7.54
N PHE A 160 -27.59 -16.76 7.97
CA PHE A 160 -28.87 -17.44 8.02
C PHE A 160 -29.37 -17.44 9.46
N LEU A 161 -30.62 -17.03 9.65
CA LEU A 161 -31.32 -17.03 10.92
C LEU A 161 -32.52 -17.96 10.83
N ASP A 162 -32.57 -18.96 11.71
CA ASP A 162 -33.77 -19.76 11.92
C ASP A 162 -34.60 -19.10 13.02
N LEU A 163 -35.77 -18.57 12.65
CA LEU A 163 -36.69 -17.89 13.56
C LEU A 163 -37.72 -18.86 14.16
N ASN A 164 -37.74 -20.13 13.76
CA ASN A 164 -38.62 -21.16 14.34
C ASN A 164 -38.05 -21.69 15.68
N ASN A 165 -37.99 -20.83 16.68
CA ASN A 165 -37.25 -21.09 17.93
C ASN A 165 -37.94 -22.12 18.87
N GLU A 166 -39.20 -22.50 18.62
CA GLU A 166 -39.91 -23.42 19.52
C GLU A 166 -39.68 -24.92 19.24
N LYS A 167 -39.28 -25.32 18.03
CA LYS A 167 -39.15 -26.75 17.68
C LYS A 167 -37.74 -27.32 17.82
N ASN A 168 -36.73 -26.46 17.91
CA ASN A 168 -35.32 -26.82 17.76
C ASN A 168 -34.46 -26.33 18.94
N ALA A 169 -34.90 -26.62 20.17
CA ALA A 169 -34.16 -26.29 21.38
C ALA A 169 -32.78 -26.98 21.39
N GLY A 170 -31.73 -26.25 21.03
CA GLY A 170 -30.35 -26.74 20.95
C GLY A 170 -29.61 -26.44 19.64
N GLU A 171 -30.32 -26.04 18.58
CA GLU A 171 -29.70 -25.71 17.29
C GLU A 171 -29.11 -24.29 17.27
N ASN A 172 -28.07 -24.06 16.46
CA ASN A 172 -27.52 -22.73 16.23
C ASN A 172 -28.53 -21.86 15.45
N ILE A 173 -29.19 -20.93 16.13
CA ILE A 173 -30.11 -19.94 15.53
C ILE A 173 -29.43 -18.99 14.53
N ILE A 174 -28.10 -18.85 14.59
CA ILE A 174 -27.31 -18.00 13.69
C ILE A 174 -26.21 -18.81 13.00
N GLN A 175 -26.31 -18.91 11.69
CA GLN A 175 -25.35 -19.59 10.81
C GLN A 175 -24.75 -18.59 9.81
N THR A 176 -23.53 -18.83 9.31
CA THR A 176 -22.84 -17.89 8.40
C THR A 176 -22.19 -18.60 7.23
N ALA A 177 -22.15 -17.95 6.08
CA ALA A 177 -21.38 -18.36 4.91
C ALA A 177 -20.38 -17.26 4.53
N PRO A 178 -19.07 -17.55 4.48
CA PRO A 178 -18.45 -18.83 4.86
C PRO A 178 -18.58 -19.13 6.36
N TYR A 179 -18.41 -20.41 6.71
CA TYR A 179 -18.23 -20.83 8.10
C TYR A 179 -16.80 -21.35 8.29
N TYR A 180 -16.25 -21.12 9.48
CA TYR A 180 -14.97 -21.68 9.89
C TYR A 180 -15.20 -22.71 10.99
N ASP A 181 -14.46 -23.82 10.94
CA ASP A 181 -14.44 -24.82 12.00
C ASP A 181 -13.59 -24.36 13.21
N GLU A 182 -13.56 -25.19 14.26
CA GLU A 182 -12.80 -24.91 15.50
C GLU A 182 -11.28 -24.83 15.24
N ASP A 183 -10.80 -25.47 14.18
CA ASP A 183 -9.41 -25.43 13.74
C ASP A 183 -9.09 -24.19 12.88
N GLY A 184 -10.09 -23.34 12.60
CA GLY A 184 -9.94 -22.13 11.80
C GLY A 184 -9.78 -22.40 10.30
N ASN A 185 -10.19 -23.57 9.82
CA ASN A 185 -10.32 -23.87 8.41
C ASN A 185 -11.72 -23.52 7.92
N VAL A 186 -11.83 -23.20 6.63
CA VAL A 186 -13.14 -23.00 6.00
C VAL A 186 -13.83 -24.36 5.97
N GLY A 187 -14.98 -24.46 6.65
CA GLY A 187 -15.62 -25.74 6.81
C GLY A 187 -16.36 -26.19 5.54
N LYS A 188 -16.52 -27.50 5.37
CA LYS A 188 -17.06 -28.10 4.12
C LYS A 188 -18.54 -27.78 3.91
N ILE A 189 -18.90 -27.48 2.65
CA ILE A 189 -20.31 -27.42 2.24
C ILE A 189 -20.95 -28.80 2.45
N GLN A 190 -22.06 -28.84 3.18
CA GLN A 190 -22.88 -30.05 3.36
C GLN A 190 -23.96 -30.09 2.27
N GLY A 191 -23.75 -30.89 1.23
CA GLY A 191 -24.63 -30.92 0.06
C GLY A 191 -24.60 -29.58 -0.70
N GLN A 192 -25.72 -28.84 -0.66
CA GLN A 192 -25.82 -27.49 -1.24
C GLN A 192 -25.82 -26.38 -0.17
N ASN A 193 -25.60 -26.69 1.11
CA ASN A 193 -25.65 -25.71 2.20
C ASN A 193 -24.27 -25.06 2.48
N PRO A 194 -24.09 -23.75 2.21
CA PRO A 194 -22.85 -23.05 2.50
C PRO A 194 -22.77 -22.49 3.95
N PHE A 195 -23.83 -22.59 4.74
CA PHE A 195 -23.98 -21.92 6.04
C PHE A 195 -23.45 -22.71 7.25
N GLY A 196 -22.84 -23.87 7.01
CA GLY A 196 -22.33 -24.75 8.06
C GLY A 196 -23.39 -25.66 8.68
N PRO A 197 -22.99 -26.55 9.60
CA PRO A 197 -23.89 -27.55 10.17
C PRO A 197 -24.98 -26.92 11.03
N ARG A 198 -26.21 -27.44 10.91
CA ARG A 198 -27.21 -27.36 11.98
C ARG A 198 -26.75 -28.37 13.04
N LYS A 199 -26.34 -27.89 14.22
CA LYS A 199 -25.89 -28.78 15.30
C LYS A 199 -27.09 -29.56 15.83
#